data_AF-A0A0D6DW48-F1
#
_entry.id   AF-A0A0D6DW48-F1
#
_cell.length_a   1.000
_cell.length_b   1.000
_cell.length_c   1.000
_cell.angle_alpha   90.00
_cell.angle_beta   90.00
_cell.angle_gamma   90.00
#
_symmetry.space_group_name_H-M   'P 1'
#
loop_
_entity.id
_entity.type
_entity.pdbx_description
1 polymer ?
#
loop_
_entity_poly.entity_id
_entity_poly.type
_entity_poly.pdbx_seq_one_letter_code
_entity_poly.pdbx_strand_id
1 'polypeptide(L)'
;MKNKNKIWIWLTIVILVILGAIGGKRYMDMKAQEKDYQDGIAIIQNYVSDYLVKNYEGIEKIEWQGIGVEYRNSPIHGGSLFGNYVDTDVKVFVTEDKYFTIHFLLTEETDYDSDLKKYVKLDSLNSQNTDVVIKGELTDAVRRSALKTDKLKFERMKKSKEGSPKTKVSYNLDIHELKY
;
A
#
# COMPACT_ATOMS: atom_id res chain seq x y z
N MET A 1 48.27 28.83 28.01
CA MET A 1 46.96 28.57 27.36
C MET A 1 47.10 28.61 25.84
N LYS A 2 47.35 27.49 25.13
CA LYS A 2 47.46 27.50 23.66
C LYS A 2 46.78 26.33 22.91
N ASN A 3 46.12 25.40 23.61
CA ASN A 3 45.46 24.23 22.98
C ASN A 3 43.92 24.16 23.15
N LYS A 4 43.30 25.08 23.88
CA LYS A 4 41.84 25.03 24.14
C LYS A 4 41.01 25.12 22.86
N ASN A 5 41.42 25.94 21.89
CA ASN A 5 40.69 26.12 20.62
C ASN A 5 40.81 24.91 19.68
N LYS A 6 41.95 24.19 19.70
CA LYS A 6 42.13 22.96 18.90
C LYS A 6 41.32 21.79 19.46
N ILE A 7 41.24 21.68 20.80
CA ILE A 7 40.42 20.67 21.47
C ILE A 7 38.93 20.88 21.17
N TRP A 8 38.46 22.13 21.15
CA TRP A 8 37.08 22.46 20.77
C TRP A 8 36.77 22.09 19.32
N ILE A 9 37.67 22.34 18.37
CA ILE A 9 37.50 21.93 16.97
C ILE A 9 37.38 20.41 16.85
N TRP A 10 38.25 19.66 17.53
CA TRP A 10 38.18 18.19 17.55
C TRP A 10 36.90 17.67 18.21
N LEU A 11 36.46 18.26 19.32
CA LEU A 11 35.18 17.92 19.96
C LEU A 11 33.99 18.16 19.03
N THR A 12 33.96 19.29 18.32
CA THR A 12 32.90 19.59 17.36
C THR A 12 32.88 18.60 16.20
N ILE A 13 34.05 18.22 15.67
CA ILE A 13 34.14 17.21 14.60
C ILE A 13 33.62 15.86 15.10
N VAL A 14 34.01 15.43 16.29
CA VAL A 14 33.54 14.17 16.89
C VAL A 14 32.02 14.18 17.08
N ILE A 15 31.45 15.30 17.57
CA ILE A 15 30.00 15.46 17.70
C ILE A 15 29.30 15.36 16.34
N LEU A 16 29.81 16.03 15.31
CA LEU A 16 29.24 15.96 13.96
C LEU A 16 29.29 14.55 13.36
N VAL A 17 30.38 13.81 13.57
CA VAL A 17 30.51 12.41 13.14
C VAL A 17 29.50 11.52 13.85
N ILE A 18 29.32 11.69 15.16
CA ILE A 18 28.34 10.92 15.94
C ILE A 18 26.91 11.24 15.47
N LEU A 19 26.57 12.52 15.29
CA LEU A 19 25.25 12.92 14.79
C LEU A 19 25.01 12.40 13.37
N GLY A 20 26.02 12.45 12.50
CA GLY A 20 25.96 11.88 11.15
C GLY A 20 25.76 10.37 11.16
N ALA A 21 26.45 9.65 12.04
CA ALA A 21 26.30 8.20 12.18
C ALA A 21 24.90 7.80 12.70
N ILE A 22 24.38 8.52 13.70
CA ILE A 22 23.02 8.28 14.24
C ILE A 22 21.96 8.59 13.18
N GLY A 23 22.09 9.75 12.50
CA GLY A 23 21.18 10.14 11.44
C GLY A 23 21.19 9.17 10.26
N GLY A 24 22.39 8.75 9.82
CA GLY A 24 22.58 7.78 8.75
C GLY A 24 21.96 6.42 9.07
N LYS A 25 22.16 5.90 10.30
CA LYS A 25 21.53 4.65 10.73
C LYS A 25 20.00 4.75 10.70
N ARG A 26 19.42 5.82 11.26
CA ARG A 26 17.97 6.03 11.26
C ARG A 26 17.37 6.07 9.85
N TYR A 27 18.04 6.76 8.92
CA TYR A 27 17.60 6.82 7.53
C TYR A 27 17.60 5.42 6.88
N MET A 28 18.64 4.63 7.12
CA MET A 28 18.72 3.26 6.60
C MET A 28 17.63 2.35 7.19
N ASP A 29 17.37 2.45 8.50
CA ASP A 29 16.32 1.67 9.17
C ASP A 29 14.93 2.01 8.60
N MET A 30 14.65 3.31 8.37
CA MET A 30 13.41 3.77 7.73
C MET A 30 13.28 3.23 6.30
N LYS A 31 14.36 3.27 5.50
CA LYS A 31 14.35 2.74 4.13
C LYS A 31 14.17 1.23 4.07
N ALA A 32 14.72 0.50 5.05
CA ALA A 32 14.47 -0.94 5.17
C ALA A 32 12.98 -1.22 5.45
N GLN A 33 12.37 -0.49 6.40
CA GLN A 33 10.95 -0.61 6.70
C GLN A 33 10.04 -0.23 5.52
N GLU A 34 10.35 0.85 4.80
CA GLU A 34 9.65 1.24 3.57
C GLU A 34 9.71 0.11 2.53
N LYS A 35 10.88 -0.52 2.38
CA LYS A 35 11.04 -1.66 1.47
C LYS A 35 10.18 -2.85 1.90
N ASP A 36 10.12 -3.15 3.20
CA ASP A 36 9.27 -4.23 3.70
C ASP A 36 7.79 -3.95 3.36
N TYR A 37 7.32 -2.71 3.52
CA TYR A 37 5.96 -2.33 3.11
C TYR A 37 5.74 -2.48 1.62
N GLN A 38 6.69 -2.07 0.78
CA GLN A 38 6.61 -2.27 -0.67
C GLN A 38 6.49 -3.75 -1.04
N ASP A 39 7.30 -4.61 -0.43
CA ASP A 39 7.29 -6.05 -0.70
C ASP A 39 5.95 -6.68 -0.26
N GLY A 40 5.40 -6.27 0.88
CA GLY A 40 4.09 -6.73 1.37
C GLY A 40 2.92 -6.23 0.51
N ILE A 41 2.89 -4.94 0.17
CA ILE A 41 1.86 -4.39 -0.72
C ILE A 41 1.94 -5.01 -2.12
N ALA A 42 3.13 -5.31 -2.64
CA ALA A 42 3.26 -5.99 -3.92
C ALA A 42 2.56 -7.35 -3.94
N ILE A 43 2.51 -8.09 -2.83
CA ILE A 43 1.75 -9.34 -2.71
C ILE A 43 0.26 -9.08 -2.94
N ILE A 44 -0.28 -8.06 -2.27
CA ILE A 44 -1.69 -7.65 -2.40
C ILE A 44 -2.00 -7.22 -3.82
N GLN A 45 -1.20 -6.30 -4.38
CA GLN A 45 -1.46 -5.75 -5.71
C GLN A 45 -1.43 -6.84 -6.78
N ASN A 46 -0.45 -7.73 -6.73
CA ASN A 46 -0.33 -8.84 -7.68
C ASN A 46 -1.50 -9.81 -7.54
N TYR A 47 -1.83 -10.23 -6.32
CA TYR A 47 -2.91 -11.19 -6.09
C TYR A 47 -4.27 -10.64 -6.55
N VAL A 48 -4.64 -9.44 -6.11
CA VAL A 48 -5.93 -8.83 -6.40
C VAL A 48 -6.05 -8.50 -7.89
N SER A 49 -5.00 -7.97 -8.52
CA SER A 49 -5.02 -7.66 -9.95
C SER A 49 -5.16 -8.93 -10.80
N ASP A 50 -4.39 -9.97 -10.50
CA ASP A 50 -4.48 -11.26 -11.18
C ASP A 50 -5.87 -11.88 -11.01
N TYR A 51 -6.41 -11.83 -9.79
CA TYR A 51 -7.75 -12.34 -9.50
C TYR A 51 -8.84 -11.59 -10.28
N LEU A 52 -8.82 -10.25 -10.28
CA LEU A 52 -9.76 -9.42 -11.04
C LEU A 52 -9.69 -9.74 -12.53
N VAL A 53 -8.49 -9.72 -13.12
CA VAL A 53 -8.28 -9.98 -14.55
C VAL A 53 -8.73 -11.38 -14.96
N LYS A 54 -8.51 -12.40 -14.13
CA LYS A 54 -8.87 -13.78 -14.48
C LYS A 54 -10.34 -14.12 -14.23
N ASN A 55 -10.99 -13.45 -13.28
CA ASN A 55 -12.29 -13.90 -12.77
C ASN A 55 -13.43 -12.90 -13.00
N TYR A 56 -13.15 -11.69 -13.47
CA TYR A 56 -14.16 -10.68 -13.75
C TYR A 56 -14.03 -10.19 -15.20
N GLU A 57 -15.16 -10.11 -15.88
CA GLU A 57 -15.27 -9.44 -17.18
C GLU A 57 -15.77 -8.01 -17.00
N GLY A 58 -15.61 -7.17 -18.04
CA GLY A 58 -16.11 -5.79 -18.03
C GLY A 58 -15.20 -4.79 -17.32
N ILE A 59 -13.93 -5.15 -17.07
CA ILE A 59 -12.92 -4.24 -16.53
C ILE A 59 -12.16 -3.58 -17.69
N GLU A 60 -12.14 -2.24 -17.71
CA GLU A 60 -11.39 -1.45 -18.69
C GLU A 60 -9.91 -1.33 -18.28
N LYS A 61 -9.67 -0.90 -17.04
CA LYS A 61 -8.31 -0.72 -16.46
C LYS A 61 -8.32 -0.82 -14.95
N ILE A 62 -7.15 -1.11 -14.37
CA ILE A 62 -6.92 -1.18 -12.93
C ILE A 62 -5.76 -0.24 -12.60
N GLU A 63 -5.94 0.65 -11.62
CA GLU A 63 -4.92 1.62 -11.22
C GLU A 63 -4.74 1.65 -9.70
N TRP A 64 -3.57 1.19 -9.23
CA TRP A 64 -3.16 1.28 -7.84
C TRP A 64 -2.71 2.71 -7.49
N GLN A 65 -3.08 3.19 -6.30
CA GLN A 65 -2.86 4.57 -5.87
C GLN A 65 -1.58 4.77 -5.05
N GLY A 66 -0.75 3.73 -4.91
CA GLY A 66 0.47 3.77 -4.11
C GLY A 66 0.26 3.15 -2.74
N ILE A 67 1.17 3.48 -1.83
CA ILE A 67 1.20 2.97 -0.46
C ILE A 67 1.02 4.15 0.49
N GLY A 68 -0.11 4.20 1.19
CA GLY A 68 -0.33 5.16 2.25
C GLY A 68 0.29 4.66 3.54
N VAL A 69 1.09 5.49 4.19
CA VAL A 69 1.68 5.17 5.50
C VAL A 69 1.34 6.26 6.50
N GLU A 70 0.77 5.86 7.63
CA GLU A 70 0.67 6.68 8.83
C GLU A 70 1.70 6.17 9.86
N TYR A 71 2.75 6.96 10.05
CA TYR A 71 3.82 6.66 11.00
C TYR A 71 3.38 6.90 12.43
N ARG A 72 2.74 5.88 13.03
CA ARG A 72 2.28 5.91 14.43
C ARG A 72 3.40 5.59 15.43
N ASN A 73 4.44 4.88 14.99
CA ASN A 73 5.64 4.68 15.79
C ASN A 73 6.42 6.00 15.86
N SER A 74 6.44 6.63 17.05
CA SER A 74 7.09 7.92 17.26
C SER A 74 8.49 7.75 17.85
N PRO A 75 9.51 8.49 17.35
CA PRO A 75 10.81 8.57 18.01
C PRO A 75 10.75 9.20 19.41
N ILE A 76 9.73 10.00 19.73
CA ILE A 76 9.56 10.73 21.01
C ILE A 76 8.65 9.96 21.96
N HIS A 77 7.59 9.34 21.43
CA HIS A 77 6.57 8.67 22.24
C HIS A 77 6.70 7.14 22.26
N GLY A 78 7.71 6.58 21.58
CA GLY A 78 7.96 5.15 21.49
C GLY A 78 7.13 4.45 20.41
N GLY A 79 7.25 3.13 20.35
CA GLY A 79 6.47 2.31 19.43
C GLY A 79 4.98 2.30 19.78
N SER A 80 4.13 2.49 18.78
CA SER A 80 2.71 2.21 18.81
C SER A 80 2.48 0.73 19.10
N LEU A 81 1.56 0.41 20.02
CA LEU A 81 1.10 -0.96 20.28
C LEU A 81 0.52 -1.63 19.02
N PHE A 82 0.03 -0.82 18.07
CA PHE A 82 -0.60 -1.27 16.84
C PHE A 82 0.30 -1.13 15.61
N GLY A 83 1.56 -0.73 15.78
CA GLY A 83 2.48 -0.45 14.67
C GLY A 83 2.05 0.76 13.83
N ASN A 84 2.71 0.92 12.67
CA ASN A 84 2.32 1.90 11.65
C ASN A 84 1.10 1.38 10.89
N TYR A 85 0.23 2.28 10.47
CA TYR A 85 -0.92 1.95 9.63
C TYR A 85 -0.50 2.08 8.17
N VAL A 86 -0.65 1.01 7.39
CA VAL A 86 -0.19 0.92 6.01
C VAL A 86 -1.31 0.37 5.15
N ASP A 87 -1.68 1.12 4.12
CA ASP A 87 -2.77 0.79 3.21
C ASP A 87 -2.36 0.89 1.74
N THR A 88 -3.24 0.38 0.88
CA THR A 88 -3.19 0.61 -0.56
C THR A 88 -4.60 0.59 -1.13
N ASP A 89 -4.87 1.55 -2.02
CA ASP A 89 -6.15 1.66 -2.72
C ASP A 89 -5.99 1.27 -4.18
N VAL A 90 -7.00 0.59 -4.72
CA VAL A 90 -7.11 0.28 -6.16
C VAL A 90 -8.37 0.87 -6.75
N LYS A 91 -8.22 1.58 -7.86
CA LYS A 91 -9.34 2.00 -8.71
C LYS A 91 -9.58 0.95 -9.79
N VAL A 92 -10.77 0.37 -9.81
CA VAL A 92 -11.21 -0.59 -10.82
C VAL A 92 -12.18 0.11 -11.75
N PHE A 93 -11.74 0.35 -12.98
CA PHE A 93 -12.50 1.09 -13.98
C PHE A 93 -13.35 0.16 -14.84
N VAL A 94 -14.63 0.51 -14.98
CA VAL A 94 -15.58 -0.15 -15.90
C VAL A 94 -15.76 0.62 -17.21
N THR A 95 -15.38 1.90 -17.21
CA THR A 95 -15.12 2.76 -18.39
C THR A 95 -13.97 3.69 -18.08
N GLU A 96 -13.48 4.45 -19.05
CA GLU A 96 -12.38 5.41 -18.86
C GLU A 96 -12.56 6.35 -17.65
N ASP A 97 -13.81 6.77 -17.38
CA ASP A 97 -14.18 7.78 -16.38
C ASP A 97 -14.99 7.23 -15.20
N LYS A 98 -15.34 5.93 -15.19
CA LYS A 98 -16.14 5.32 -14.12
C LYS A 98 -15.39 4.18 -13.49
N TYR A 99 -15.20 4.31 -12.17
CA TYR A 99 -14.52 3.34 -11.35
C TYR A 99 -15.15 3.26 -9.97
N PHE A 100 -14.79 2.21 -9.25
CA PHE A 100 -14.94 2.12 -7.81
C PHE A 100 -13.58 1.87 -7.19
N THR A 101 -13.45 2.23 -5.92
CA THR A 101 -12.21 2.05 -5.16
C THR A 101 -12.38 0.87 -4.22
N ILE A 102 -11.34 0.05 -4.12
CA ILE A 102 -11.23 -0.98 -3.08
C ILE A 102 -10.03 -0.62 -2.21
N HIS A 103 -10.22 -0.68 -0.90
CA HIS A 103 -9.22 -0.40 0.11
C HIS A 103 -8.67 -1.69 0.70
N PHE A 104 -7.35 -1.78 0.87
CA PHE A 104 -6.68 -2.92 1.49
C PHE A 104 -5.69 -2.46 2.56
N LEU A 105 -5.68 -3.17 3.68
CA LEU A 105 -4.73 -2.96 4.77
C LEU A 105 -3.63 -4.01 4.74
N LEU A 106 -2.38 -3.56 4.84
CA LEU A 106 -1.23 -4.46 4.81
C LEU A 106 -1.34 -5.57 5.87
N THR A 107 -1.77 -5.21 7.08
CA THR A 107 -1.90 -6.11 8.23
C THR A 107 -3.11 -7.03 8.19
N GLU A 108 -4.10 -6.75 7.34
CA GLU A 108 -5.28 -7.63 7.18
C GLU A 108 -5.05 -8.68 6.09
N GLU A 109 -4.20 -8.38 5.13
CA GLU A 109 -3.97 -9.22 3.95
C GLU A 109 -2.61 -9.94 3.95
N THR A 110 -1.68 -9.49 4.77
CA THR A 110 -0.34 -10.06 4.91
C THR A 110 0.13 -10.05 6.36
N ASP A 111 1.11 -10.89 6.67
CA ASP A 111 1.78 -10.93 7.97
C ASP A 111 3.29 -10.88 7.77
N TYR A 112 4.01 -10.26 8.70
CA TYR A 112 5.47 -10.18 8.63
C TYR A 112 6.08 -11.41 9.30
N ASP A 113 6.60 -12.32 8.50
CA ASP A 113 7.28 -13.51 9.00
C ASP A 113 8.68 -13.11 9.50
N SER A 114 8.90 -13.22 10.82
CA SER A 114 10.16 -12.82 11.46
C SER A 114 11.35 -13.72 11.10
N ASP A 115 11.08 -14.99 10.78
CA ASP A 115 12.12 -15.97 10.45
C ASP A 115 12.58 -15.77 9.00
N LEU A 116 11.63 -15.52 8.10
CA LEU A 116 11.89 -15.21 6.70
C LEU A 116 12.29 -13.75 6.45
N LYS A 117 12.04 -12.87 7.44
CA LYS A 117 12.25 -11.42 7.38
C LYS A 117 11.59 -10.77 6.17
N LYS A 118 10.32 -11.10 5.95
CA LYS A 118 9.51 -10.56 4.86
C LYS A 118 8.02 -10.73 5.14
N TYR A 119 7.21 -9.93 4.45
CA TYR A 119 5.77 -10.18 4.42
C TYR A 119 5.42 -11.46 3.65
N VAL A 120 4.45 -12.18 4.19
CA VAL A 120 3.83 -13.35 3.58
C VAL A 120 2.32 -13.12 3.47
N LYS A 121 1.75 -13.66 2.40
CA LYS A 121 0.31 -13.60 2.14
C LYS A 121 -0.46 -14.30 3.28
N LEU A 122 -1.48 -13.66 3.84
CA LEU A 122 -2.40 -14.30 4.77
C LEU A 122 -3.45 -15.15 4.04
N ASP A 123 -4.05 -16.08 4.79
CA ASP A 123 -5.20 -16.87 4.33
C ASP A 123 -6.44 -16.00 4.11
N SER A 124 -6.54 -14.84 4.76
CA SER A 124 -7.60 -13.84 4.54
C SER A 124 -7.60 -13.30 3.10
N LEU A 125 -6.42 -13.12 2.48
CA LEU A 125 -6.29 -12.69 1.09
C LEU A 125 -6.60 -13.85 0.14
N ASN A 126 -7.84 -14.32 0.12
CA ASN A 126 -8.27 -15.46 -0.69
C ASN A 126 -9.40 -15.09 -1.64
N SER A 127 -9.76 -16.01 -2.54
CA SER A 127 -10.72 -15.75 -3.61
C SER A 127 -12.12 -15.45 -3.08
N GLN A 128 -12.54 -16.10 -1.98
CA GLN A 128 -13.84 -15.90 -1.36
C GLN A 128 -13.94 -14.51 -0.72
N ASN A 129 -12.95 -14.11 0.07
CA ASN A 129 -12.92 -12.79 0.71
C ASN A 129 -12.78 -11.67 -0.33
N THR A 130 -11.90 -11.88 -1.31
CA THR A 130 -11.72 -10.93 -2.42
C THR A 130 -13.02 -10.74 -3.21
N ASP A 131 -13.77 -11.82 -3.44
CA ASP A 131 -15.10 -11.75 -4.04
C ASP A 131 -16.09 -10.91 -3.22
N VAL A 132 -16.09 -11.08 -1.90
CA VAL A 132 -16.99 -10.34 -1.00
C VAL A 132 -16.70 -8.85 -1.09
N VAL A 133 -15.42 -8.47 -1.00
CA VAL A 133 -14.99 -7.07 -1.07
C VAL A 133 -15.33 -6.45 -2.44
N ILE A 134 -14.96 -7.10 -3.55
CA ILE A 134 -15.26 -6.60 -4.91
C ILE A 134 -16.76 -6.42 -5.11
N LYS A 135 -17.58 -7.40 -4.71
CA LYS A 135 -19.04 -7.31 -4.88
C LYS A 135 -19.65 -6.22 -4.01
N GLY A 136 -19.15 -6.03 -2.79
CA GLY A 136 -19.56 -4.96 -1.91
C GLY A 136 -19.35 -3.59 -2.56
N GLU A 137 -18.11 -3.31 -2.95
CA GLU A 137 -17.75 -2.01 -3.54
C GLU A 137 -18.43 -1.77 -4.89
N LEU A 138 -18.56 -2.80 -5.74
CA LEU A 138 -19.27 -2.70 -7.00
C LEU A 138 -20.76 -2.40 -6.78
N THR A 139 -21.41 -3.08 -5.82
CA THR A 139 -22.82 -2.85 -5.48
C THR A 139 -23.02 -1.43 -4.97
N ASP A 140 -22.12 -0.94 -4.12
CA ASP A 140 -22.18 0.43 -3.63
C ASP A 140 -21.92 1.46 -4.75
N ALA A 141 -21.06 1.17 -5.72
CA ALA A 141 -20.86 2.02 -6.89
C ALA A 141 -22.12 2.11 -7.77
N VAL A 142 -22.81 0.98 -7.99
CA VAL A 142 -24.11 0.94 -8.68
C VAL A 142 -25.14 1.77 -7.90
N ARG A 143 -25.20 1.61 -6.58
CA ARG A 143 -26.16 2.32 -5.72
C ARG A 143 -25.91 3.84 -5.69
N ARG A 144 -24.64 4.26 -5.63
CA ARG A 144 -24.23 5.68 -5.61
C ARG A 144 -24.39 6.39 -6.95
N SER A 145 -24.47 5.64 -8.05
CA SER A 145 -24.64 6.20 -9.39
C SER A 145 -26.01 6.87 -9.56
N ALA A 146 -26.03 8.17 -9.87
CA ALA A 146 -27.26 8.93 -10.05
C ALA A 146 -27.96 8.59 -11.37
N LEU A 147 -27.21 8.44 -12.46
CA LEU A 147 -27.74 8.19 -13.80
C LEU A 147 -27.88 6.69 -14.07
N LYS A 148 -29.01 6.30 -14.68
CA LYS A 148 -29.25 4.91 -15.12
C LYS A 148 -28.16 4.41 -16.08
N THR A 149 -27.66 5.29 -16.94
CA THR A 149 -26.58 4.97 -17.88
C THR A 149 -25.27 4.61 -17.18
N ASP A 150 -24.99 5.22 -16.03
CA ASP A 150 -23.78 4.92 -15.25
C ASP A 150 -23.95 3.61 -14.46
N LYS A 151 -25.14 3.36 -13.91
CA LYS A 151 -25.47 2.06 -13.29
C LYS A 151 -25.20 0.90 -14.25
N LEU A 152 -25.69 1.03 -15.49
CA LEU A 152 -25.49 0.03 -16.54
C LEU A 152 -24.01 -0.20 -16.91
N LYS A 153 -23.12 0.78 -16.69
CA LYS A 153 -21.68 0.59 -16.91
C LYS A 153 -21.09 -0.32 -15.84
N PHE A 154 -21.43 -0.08 -14.57
CA PHE A 154 -20.97 -0.91 -13.45
C PHE A 154 -21.57 -2.32 -13.51
N GLU A 155 -22.85 -2.47 -13.85
CA GLU A 155 -23.53 -3.77 -13.96
C GLU A 155 -22.97 -4.68 -15.07
N ARG A 156 -22.22 -4.13 -16.03
CA ARG A 156 -21.49 -4.94 -17.03
C ARG A 156 -20.34 -5.71 -16.41
N MET A 157 -19.76 -5.20 -15.32
CA MET A 157 -18.73 -5.91 -14.60
C MET A 157 -19.38 -7.05 -13.80
N LYS A 158 -18.94 -8.28 -14.05
CA LYS A 158 -19.45 -9.47 -13.34
C LYS A 158 -18.43 -10.60 -13.35
N LYS A 159 -18.65 -11.57 -12.48
CA LYS A 159 -17.82 -12.78 -12.41
C LYS A 159 -17.97 -13.60 -13.70
N SER A 160 -16.86 -14.04 -14.26
CA SER A 160 -16.78 -14.67 -15.57
C SER A 160 -15.59 -15.64 -15.61
N LYS A 161 -15.66 -16.68 -16.44
CA LYS A 161 -14.52 -17.62 -16.64
C LYS A 161 -13.55 -17.08 -17.69
N GLU A 162 -14.03 -16.16 -18.51
CA GLU A 162 -13.33 -15.50 -19.61
C GLU A 162 -12.42 -14.38 -19.10
N GLY A 163 -12.80 -13.76 -17.98
CA GLY A 163 -12.06 -12.67 -17.36
C GLY A 163 -12.01 -11.41 -18.23
N SER A 164 -10.99 -10.58 -18.01
CA SER A 164 -10.70 -9.35 -18.76
C SER A 164 -9.25 -9.34 -19.26
N PRO A 165 -8.85 -10.23 -20.19
CA PRO A 165 -7.45 -10.40 -20.59
C PRO A 165 -6.82 -9.18 -21.29
N LYS A 166 -7.63 -8.19 -21.69
CA LYS A 166 -7.16 -6.95 -22.33
C LYS A 166 -7.00 -5.79 -21.34
N THR A 167 -7.37 -5.98 -20.08
CA THR A 167 -7.28 -4.95 -19.04
C THR A 167 -5.82 -4.57 -18.83
N LYS A 168 -5.57 -3.26 -18.81
CA LYS A 168 -4.27 -2.72 -18.41
C LYS A 168 -4.25 -2.53 -16.90
N VAL A 169 -3.17 -2.99 -16.26
CA VAL A 169 -2.95 -2.84 -14.83
C VAL A 169 -1.77 -1.89 -14.61
N SER A 170 -2.01 -0.81 -13.87
CA SER A 170 -0.98 0.13 -13.42
C SER A 170 -0.70 -0.12 -11.94
N TYR A 171 0.44 -0.72 -11.65
CA TYR A 171 0.94 -0.91 -10.29
C TYR A 171 1.58 0.38 -9.77
N ASN A 172 1.55 0.58 -8.45
CA ASN A 172 2.20 1.72 -7.82
C ASN A 172 2.64 1.34 -6.41
N LEU A 173 3.96 1.35 -6.19
CA LEU A 173 4.59 1.06 -4.89
C LEU A 173 5.24 2.32 -4.28
N ASP A 174 4.92 3.50 -4.80
CA ASP A 174 5.38 4.76 -4.25
C ASP A 174 4.69 5.02 -2.90
N ILE A 175 5.51 5.35 -1.91
CA ILE A 175 5.05 5.62 -0.54
C ILE A 175 4.69 7.10 -0.42
N HIS A 176 3.55 7.36 0.21
CA HIS A 176 3.13 8.68 0.61
C HIS A 176 2.58 8.66 2.04
N GLU A 177 2.70 9.80 2.72
CA GLU A 177 2.15 9.96 4.07
C GLU A 177 0.65 10.21 3.99
N LEU A 178 -0.12 9.49 4.80
CA LEU A 178 -1.57 9.69 4.93
C LEU A 178 -1.85 11.00 5.67
N LYS A 179 -2.71 11.85 5.09
CA LYS A 179 -3.13 13.13 5.66
C LYS A 179 -4.65 13.11 5.86
N TYR A 180 -5.08 13.33 7.09
CA TYR A 180 -6.49 13.37 7.50
C TYR A 180 -7.00 14.80 7.70
#